data_AF-A0A1V5XPF3-F1
#
_entry.id   AF-A0A1V5XPF3-F1
#
_cell.length_a   1.000
_cell.length_b   1.000
_cell.length_c   1.000
_cell.angle_alpha   90.00
_cell.angle_beta   90.00
_cell.angle_gamma   90.00
#
_symmetry.space_group_name_H-M   'P 1'
#
loop_
_entity.id
_entity.type
_entity.pdbx_description
1 polymer ?
#
loop_
_entity_poly.entity_id
_entity_poly.type
_entity_poly.pdbx_seq_one_letter_code
_entity_poly.pdbx_strand_id
1 'polypeptide(L)'
;MHGFTIDQDYLKNLKATLIAKVAEIDVKLKETLPDVNIDSGQQLSKALYETLGLPILKRTASGAASVDADTLERLHKQTNNETLSLILDRRGYNKLAATYTTSFIEKRNSITGNVHPSFSNIATETGRLACHSPNFQNLPKKASDLIRRAIIAPDGYTLVFADYSGQEVRILASACRDTGLLQAFNPCYRCIYADNKHKCPKITPSIGRPDYCQPKEVHSFVTSKVFKSQVGDTPIWEIEKKFEKLRGIAKAVTFLLVYGGSEMTLAQRVGITIEEARKIFEEYFAAFPGIKRWIKEMYEFALENGYSKDVLGRRRYYDILDPNHTYESLDCPFYKKPTVTDELRVMGLKQGKEYYKAVMGSLRKAQNQPIQGTAAEMTKQGSLFARKRFRDIGFRANIIGFVHDEIISVCPKNKDQILKTVEQVRLAMSEDIPLIEKYNFPEGLKMTVGISAGDNWGSAKKVDAYLDTF
;
A
#
# COMPACT_ATOMS: atom_id res chain seq x y z
N MET A 1 25.33 8.76 -13.57
CA MET A 1 24.09 8.35 -12.87
C MET A 1 23.33 9.64 -12.57
N HIS A 2 22.01 9.72 -12.78
CA HIS A 2 21.29 11.01 -12.74
C HIS A 2 21.02 11.52 -11.31
N GLY A 3 20.60 10.63 -10.40
CA GLY A 3 20.22 11.02 -9.03
C GLY A 3 19.00 11.97 -9.02
N PHE A 4 18.71 12.52 -7.85
CA PHE A 4 17.67 13.52 -7.64
C PHE A 4 18.28 14.87 -7.28
N THR A 5 17.76 15.93 -7.88
CA THR A 5 18.09 17.30 -7.48
C THR A 5 17.26 17.69 -6.27
N ILE A 6 17.90 18.38 -5.32
CA ILE A 6 17.26 18.84 -4.08
C ILE A 6 17.36 20.35 -3.96
N ASP A 7 16.28 20.99 -3.52
CA ASP A 7 16.28 22.39 -3.10
C ASP A 7 16.85 22.48 -1.68
N GLN A 8 18.14 22.84 -1.60
CA GLN A 8 18.88 22.89 -0.34
C GLN A 8 18.41 24.00 0.59
N ASP A 9 18.10 25.18 0.03
CA ASP A 9 17.72 26.33 0.84
C ASP A 9 16.30 26.15 1.38
N TYR A 10 15.40 25.58 0.58
CA TYR A 10 14.12 25.12 1.07
C TYR A 10 14.26 24.09 2.21
N LEU A 11 15.14 23.08 2.08
CA LEU A 11 15.33 22.10 3.15
C LEU A 11 15.92 22.69 4.44
N LYS A 12 16.87 23.64 4.32
CA LYS A 12 17.43 24.35 5.49
C LYS A 12 16.35 25.17 6.19
N ASN A 13 15.55 25.92 5.45
CA ASN A 13 14.45 26.73 5.98
C ASN A 13 13.35 25.85 6.59
N LEU A 14 13.03 24.74 5.93
CA LEU A 14 12.08 23.74 6.43
C LEU A 14 12.58 23.12 7.74
N LYS A 15 13.87 22.78 7.84
CA LYS A 15 14.47 22.26 9.08
C LYS A 15 14.28 23.25 10.24
N ALA A 16 14.59 24.54 10.02
CA ALA A 16 14.40 25.58 11.03
C ALA A 16 12.92 25.69 11.46
N THR A 17 12.00 25.68 10.50
CA THR A 17 10.56 25.74 10.77
C THR A 17 10.07 24.52 11.56
N LEU A 18 10.52 23.32 11.20
CA LEU A 18 10.14 22.10 11.89
C LEU A 18 10.69 22.06 13.32
N ILE A 19 11.92 22.53 13.55
CA ILE A 19 12.51 22.65 14.89
C ILE A 19 11.71 23.65 15.74
N ALA A 20 11.33 24.79 15.18
CA ALA A 20 10.49 25.76 15.88
C ALA A 20 9.12 25.17 16.28
N LYS A 21 8.48 24.41 15.38
CA LYS A 21 7.23 23.69 15.69
C LYS A 21 7.40 22.64 16.77
N VAL A 22 8.50 21.89 16.76
CA VAL A 22 8.82 20.93 17.83
C VAL A 22 8.95 21.65 19.17
N ALA A 23 9.67 22.77 19.22
CA ALA A 23 9.83 23.56 20.44
C ALA A 23 8.49 24.11 20.96
N GLU A 24 7.62 24.61 20.08
CA GLU A 24 6.28 25.08 20.44
C GLU A 24 5.43 23.94 21.05
N ILE A 25 5.47 22.75 20.44
CA ILE A 25 4.73 21.59 20.95
C ILE A 25 5.34 21.10 22.26
N ASP A 26 6.66 21.10 22.41
CA ASP A 26 7.34 20.70 23.65
C ASP A 26 6.93 21.62 24.82
N VAL A 27 6.69 22.91 24.59
CA VAL A 27 6.13 23.82 25.61
C VAL A 27 4.73 23.37 26.03
N LYS A 28 3.83 23.10 25.08
CA LYS A 28 2.46 22.62 25.37
C LYS A 28 2.45 21.26 26.06
N LEU A 29 3.37 20.36 25.67
CA LEU A 29 3.48 19.03 26.27
C LEU A 29 3.96 19.10 27.72
N LYS A 30 4.81 20.07 28.09
CA LYS A 30 5.24 20.26 29.49
C LYS A 30 4.09 20.59 30.45
N GLU A 31 3.02 21.22 29.96
CA GLU A 31 1.83 21.53 30.78
C GLU A 31 1.06 20.26 31.19
N THR A 32 1.06 19.24 30.32
CA THR A 32 0.29 17.99 30.55
C THR A 32 1.16 16.82 30.99
N LEU A 33 2.44 16.82 30.63
CA LEU A 33 3.42 15.78 30.90
C LEU A 33 4.74 16.40 31.40
N PRO A 34 4.76 17.01 32.61
CA PRO A 34 5.98 17.56 33.18
C PRO A 34 7.01 16.45 33.41
N ASP A 35 8.28 16.75 33.14
CA ASP A 35 9.44 15.86 33.35
C ASP A 35 9.45 14.54 32.57
N VAL A 36 8.62 14.40 31.53
CA VAL A 36 8.60 13.21 30.67
C VAL A 36 9.44 13.43 29.41
N ASN A 37 10.45 12.58 29.19
CA ASN A 37 11.12 12.53 27.90
C ASN A 37 10.26 11.78 26.88
N ILE A 38 9.64 12.52 25.96
CA ILE A 38 8.74 12.01 24.91
C ILE A 38 9.44 11.07 23.90
N ASP A 39 10.77 11.20 23.76
CA ASP A 39 11.59 10.30 22.93
C ASP A 39 11.86 8.96 23.61
N SER A 40 11.76 8.88 24.94
CA SER A 40 11.86 7.63 25.69
C SER A 40 10.52 6.90 25.69
N GLY A 41 10.43 5.81 24.92
CA GLY A 41 9.23 4.99 24.87
C GLY A 41 8.78 4.46 26.24
N GLN A 42 9.74 4.17 27.14
CA GLN A 42 9.45 3.70 28.49
C GLN A 42 8.86 4.80 29.37
N GLN A 43 9.46 5.99 29.38
CA GLN A 43 8.94 7.11 30.17
C GLN A 43 7.57 7.55 29.65
N LEU A 44 7.41 7.65 28.33
CA LEU A 44 6.13 7.98 27.72
C LEU A 44 5.05 6.93 28.04
N SER A 45 5.38 5.63 27.94
CA SER A 45 4.46 4.56 28.31
C SER A 45 3.99 4.70 29.75
N LYS A 46 4.92 4.94 30.69
CA LYS A 46 4.57 5.14 32.10
C LYS A 46 3.63 6.34 32.27
N ALA A 47 3.97 7.47 31.68
CA ALA A 47 3.18 8.68 31.79
C ALA A 47 1.76 8.54 31.21
N LEU A 48 1.62 7.91 30.04
CA LEU A 48 0.32 7.74 29.39
C LEU A 48 -0.59 6.76 30.15
N TYR A 49 -0.06 5.64 30.61
CA TYR A 49 -0.89 4.55 31.15
C TYR A 49 -1.00 4.55 32.66
N GLU A 50 0.06 4.92 33.38
CA GLU A 50 0.05 4.95 34.85
C GLU A 50 -0.37 6.33 35.37
N THR A 51 0.19 7.42 34.82
CA THR A 51 -0.12 8.78 35.31
C THR A 51 -1.43 9.32 34.76
N LEU A 52 -1.65 9.26 33.44
CA LEU A 52 -2.89 9.73 32.81
C LEU A 52 -4.02 8.68 32.81
N GLY A 53 -3.74 7.44 33.25
CA GLY A 53 -4.75 6.38 33.35
C GLY A 53 -5.38 5.96 32.02
N LEU A 54 -4.69 6.18 30.88
CA LEU A 54 -5.23 5.79 29.58
C LEU A 54 -5.29 4.27 29.41
N PRO A 55 -6.23 3.73 28.62
CA PRO A 55 -6.34 2.29 28.43
C PRO A 55 -5.16 1.72 27.63
N ILE A 56 -4.74 0.50 27.95
CA ILE A 56 -3.70 -0.20 27.19
C ILE A 56 -4.34 -0.96 26.02
N LEU A 57 -4.15 -0.49 24.80
CA LEU A 57 -4.72 -1.13 23.60
C LEU A 57 -3.87 -2.25 23.01
N LYS A 58 -2.55 -2.18 23.22
CA LYS A 58 -1.57 -3.08 22.60
C LYS A 58 -0.34 -3.18 23.48
N ARG A 59 0.25 -4.37 23.55
CA ARG A 59 1.55 -4.62 24.17
C ARG A 59 2.59 -5.04 23.13
N THR A 60 3.84 -4.69 23.37
CA THR A 60 4.99 -5.11 22.56
C THR A 60 5.29 -6.59 22.80
N ALA A 61 6.20 -7.16 22.01
CA ALA A 61 6.68 -8.54 22.23
C ALA A 61 7.33 -8.73 23.61
N SER A 62 7.94 -7.67 24.15
CA SER A 62 8.50 -7.64 25.51
C SER A 62 7.45 -7.44 26.62
N GLY A 63 6.17 -7.33 26.28
CA GLY A 63 5.06 -7.16 27.23
C GLY A 63 4.82 -5.71 27.68
N ALA A 64 5.69 -4.76 27.33
CA ALA A 64 5.49 -3.33 27.62
C ALA A 64 4.27 -2.78 26.86
N ALA A 65 3.60 -1.77 27.41
CA ALA A 65 2.50 -1.11 26.71
C ALA A 65 3.03 -0.32 25.50
N SER A 66 2.35 -0.44 24.36
CA SER A 66 2.82 0.07 23.07
C SER A 66 2.54 1.56 22.94
N VAL A 67 3.57 2.36 22.68
CA VAL A 67 3.44 3.79 22.32
C VAL A 67 3.78 4.05 20.86
N ASP A 68 3.54 3.07 19.97
CA ASP A 68 3.71 3.25 18.53
C ASP A 68 2.65 4.21 17.94
N ALA A 69 2.90 4.77 16.75
CA ALA A 69 2.03 5.79 16.15
C ALA A 69 0.58 5.29 15.98
N ASP A 70 0.40 4.03 15.56
CA ASP A 70 -0.92 3.41 15.41
C ASP A 70 -1.67 3.34 16.75
N THR A 71 -0.99 2.94 17.82
CA THR A 71 -1.59 2.85 19.16
C THR A 71 -1.98 4.22 19.68
N LEU A 72 -1.13 5.23 19.50
CA LEU A 72 -1.41 6.61 19.92
C LEU A 72 -2.56 7.24 19.12
N GLU A 73 -2.61 7.04 17.79
CA GLU A 73 -3.71 7.50 16.94
C GLU A 73 -5.04 6.88 17.35
N ARG A 74 -5.04 5.58 17.67
CA ARG A 74 -6.23 4.87 18.14
C ARG A 74 -6.69 5.35 19.51
N LEU A 75 -5.75 5.57 20.43
CA LEU A 75 -6.06 6.15 21.74
C LEU A 75 -6.67 7.54 21.61
N HIS A 76 -6.08 8.40 20.76
CA HIS A 76 -6.62 9.74 20.52
C HIS A 76 -8.05 9.68 20.00
N LYS A 77 -8.37 8.77 19.07
CA LYS A 77 -9.75 8.59 18.58
C LYS A 77 -10.73 8.11 19.66
N GLN A 78 -10.26 7.32 20.64
CA GLN A 78 -11.12 6.79 21.69
C GLN A 78 -11.33 7.78 22.84
N THR A 79 -10.30 8.53 23.21
CA THR A 79 -10.31 9.39 24.40
C THR A 79 -10.45 10.88 24.07
N ASN A 80 -10.30 11.25 22.80
CA ASN A 80 -10.20 12.63 22.33
C ASN A 80 -9.14 13.46 23.09
N ASN A 81 -8.11 12.80 23.62
CA ASN A 81 -7.07 13.46 24.41
C ASN A 81 -6.07 14.18 23.48
N GLU A 82 -6.00 15.51 23.59
CA GLU A 82 -5.17 16.37 22.73
C GLU A 82 -3.66 16.14 22.91
N THR A 83 -3.20 15.76 24.11
CA THR A 83 -1.79 15.43 24.38
C THR A 83 -1.29 14.34 23.43
N LEU A 84 -2.13 13.36 23.09
CA LEU A 84 -1.77 12.29 22.15
C LEU A 84 -1.53 12.81 20.73
N SER A 85 -2.35 13.77 20.29
CA SER A 85 -2.18 14.43 18.99
C SER A 85 -0.89 15.24 18.96
N LEU A 86 -0.60 15.98 20.04
CA LEU A 86 0.65 16.73 20.18
C LEU A 86 1.88 15.83 20.17
N ILE A 87 1.85 14.67 20.85
CA ILE A 87 2.94 13.68 20.82
C ILE A 87 3.20 13.17 19.40
N LEU A 88 2.13 12.81 18.67
CA LEU A 88 2.22 12.34 17.28
C LEU A 88 2.86 13.39 16.37
N ASP A 89 2.42 14.64 16.52
CA ASP A 89 2.92 15.77 15.73
C ASP A 89 4.38 16.07 16.01
N ARG A 90 4.73 16.14 17.30
CA ARG A 90 6.10 16.35 17.76
C ARG A 90 7.04 15.27 17.23
N ARG A 91 6.65 13.99 17.32
CA ARG A 91 7.44 12.86 16.76
C ARG A 91 7.56 12.95 15.24
N GLY A 92 6.48 13.30 14.55
CA GLY A 92 6.46 13.49 13.11
C GLY A 92 7.43 14.59 12.66
N TYR A 93 7.29 15.79 13.21
CA TYR A 93 8.15 16.94 12.87
C TYR A 93 9.60 16.72 13.27
N ASN A 94 9.87 16.14 14.45
CA ASN A 94 11.24 15.83 14.86
C ASN A 94 11.90 14.84 13.89
N LYS A 95 11.19 13.77 13.50
CA LYS A 95 11.72 12.82 12.52
C LYS A 95 11.98 13.46 11.15
N LEU A 96 11.10 14.35 10.70
CA LEU A 96 11.31 15.10 9.46
C LEU A 96 12.56 16.00 9.52
N ALA A 97 12.76 16.74 10.62
CA ALA A 97 13.89 17.63 10.80
C ALA A 97 15.23 16.90 11.04
N ALA A 98 15.20 15.87 11.88
CA ALA A 98 16.40 15.14 12.27
C ALA A 98 16.86 14.17 11.16
N THR A 99 15.93 13.42 10.57
CA THR A 99 16.28 12.39 9.60
C THR A 99 16.23 12.91 8.17
N TYR A 100 15.11 13.46 7.72
CA TYR A 100 14.88 13.66 6.28
C TYR A 100 15.51 14.95 5.75
N THR A 101 15.37 16.08 6.43
CA THR A 101 16.01 17.32 5.95
C THR A 101 17.54 17.24 6.03
N THR A 102 18.06 16.63 7.10
CA THR A 102 19.51 16.52 7.32
C THR A 102 20.16 15.46 6.43
N SER A 103 19.61 14.23 6.40
CA SER A 103 20.22 13.15 5.62
C SER A 103 20.22 13.42 4.12
N PHE A 104 19.29 14.19 3.58
CA PHE A 104 19.26 14.49 2.14
C PHE A 104 20.34 15.50 1.78
N ILE A 105 20.55 16.52 2.62
CA ILE A 105 21.63 17.51 2.42
C ILE A 105 22.99 16.83 2.56
N GLU A 106 23.19 16.02 3.60
CA GLU A 106 24.49 15.38 3.88
C GLU A 106 24.86 14.29 2.86
N LYS A 107 23.86 13.58 2.30
CA LYS A 107 24.09 12.54 1.28
C LYS A 107 24.12 13.06 -0.15
N ARG A 108 24.13 14.39 -0.32
CA ARG A 108 24.36 15.02 -1.61
C ARG A 108 25.77 14.72 -2.07
N ASN A 109 25.91 14.25 -3.30
CA ASN A 109 27.21 14.03 -3.90
C ASN A 109 27.86 15.38 -4.27
N SER A 110 29.09 15.60 -3.83
CA SER A 110 29.82 16.87 -3.98
C SER A 110 30.11 17.25 -5.43
N ILE A 111 30.24 16.26 -6.33
CA ILE A 111 30.60 16.47 -7.74
C ILE A 111 29.34 16.81 -8.55
N THR A 112 28.32 15.96 -8.45
CA THR A 112 27.09 16.10 -9.26
C THR A 112 26.09 17.08 -8.68
N GLY A 113 26.19 17.36 -7.38
CA GLY A 113 25.21 18.15 -6.66
C GLY A 113 23.85 17.47 -6.44
N ASN A 114 23.73 16.20 -6.82
CA ASN A 114 22.50 15.41 -6.67
C ASN A 114 22.63 14.38 -5.56
N VAL A 115 21.49 13.90 -5.08
CA VAL A 115 21.40 12.74 -4.18
C VAL A 115 21.30 11.47 -5.02
N HIS A 116 22.09 10.43 -4.70
CA HIS A 116 22.11 9.16 -5.44
C HIS A 116 21.70 7.99 -4.54
N PRO A 117 20.40 7.73 -4.38
CA PRO A 117 19.94 6.60 -3.57
C PRO A 117 20.37 5.25 -4.15
N SER A 118 20.65 4.30 -3.28
CA SER A 118 21.00 2.92 -3.64
C SER A 118 19.77 2.02 -3.53
N PHE A 119 19.48 1.28 -4.62
CA PHE A 119 18.41 0.29 -4.65
C PHE A 119 18.97 -1.13 -4.59
N SER A 120 18.50 -1.93 -3.63
CA SER A 120 18.81 -3.36 -3.55
C SER A 120 17.64 -4.19 -4.08
N ASN A 121 17.93 -5.15 -4.97
CA ASN A 121 16.94 -6.09 -5.49
C ASN A 121 16.85 -7.41 -4.69
N ILE A 122 17.78 -7.64 -3.74
CA ILE A 122 17.89 -8.87 -2.93
C ILE A 122 17.49 -8.66 -1.46
N ALA A 123 17.20 -7.42 -1.05
CA ALA A 123 16.96 -7.11 0.36
C ALA A 123 15.56 -7.49 0.89
N THR A 124 14.58 -7.77 0.02
CA THR A 124 13.21 -8.08 0.45
C THR A 124 12.77 -9.45 -0.04
N GLU A 125 12.12 -10.22 0.82
CA GLU A 125 11.55 -11.54 0.49
C GLU A 125 10.43 -11.45 -0.56
N THR A 126 9.73 -10.30 -0.61
CA THR A 126 8.64 -10.05 -1.57
C THR A 126 9.17 -9.63 -2.94
N GLY A 127 10.47 -9.41 -3.09
CA GLY A 127 11.08 -8.96 -4.34
C GLY A 127 10.93 -7.45 -4.62
N ARG A 128 10.33 -6.66 -3.72
CA ARG A 128 10.34 -5.19 -3.82
C ARG A 128 11.76 -4.64 -3.75
N LEU A 129 12.01 -3.53 -4.45
CA LEU A 129 13.27 -2.79 -4.33
C LEU A 129 13.35 -2.13 -2.95
N ALA A 130 14.48 -2.29 -2.25
CA ALA A 130 14.75 -1.56 -1.03
C ALA A 130 15.66 -0.37 -1.28
N CYS A 131 15.26 0.82 -0.86
CA CYS A 131 16.02 2.05 -1.02
C CYS A 131 16.81 2.42 0.24
N HIS A 132 18.09 2.76 0.07
CA HIS A 132 18.97 3.21 1.13
C HIS A 132 19.83 4.40 0.68
N SER A 133 20.39 5.14 1.64
CA SER A 133 21.38 6.20 1.40
C SER A 133 20.99 7.33 0.41
N PRO A 134 19.92 8.11 0.66
CA PRO A 134 18.91 8.01 1.72
C PRO A 134 17.70 7.15 1.32
N ASN A 135 16.95 6.67 2.30
CA ASN A 135 15.67 6.00 2.03
C ASN A 135 14.57 7.08 1.84
N PHE A 136 14.13 7.26 0.59
CA PHE A 136 13.04 8.16 0.25
C PHE A 136 11.72 7.43 -0.07
N GLN A 137 11.70 6.10 0.01
CA GLN A 137 10.48 5.30 -0.14
C GLN A 137 9.59 5.39 1.11
N ASN A 138 10.20 5.44 2.29
CA ASN A 138 9.50 5.41 3.57
C ASN A 138 9.39 6.80 4.20
N LEU A 139 8.84 7.79 3.49
CA LEU A 139 8.58 9.12 4.07
C LEU A 139 7.44 9.04 5.11
N PRO A 140 7.49 9.79 6.23
CA PRO A 140 6.41 9.81 7.22
C PRO A 140 5.11 10.31 6.57
N LYS A 141 3.97 9.68 6.87
CA LYS A 141 2.68 10.05 6.26
C LYS A 141 2.37 11.54 6.42
N LYS A 142 2.48 12.06 7.65
CA LYS A 142 2.23 13.47 7.95
C LYS A 142 3.38 14.33 7.42
N ALA A 143 3.04 15.36 6.65
CA ALA A 143 3.99 16.33 6.08
C ALA A 143 5.08 15.73 5.16
N SER A 144 4.85 14.52 4.61
CA SER A 144 5.68 13.96 3.54
C SER A 144 5.77 14.90 2.33
N ASP A 145 4.68 15.60 2.01
CA ASP A 145 4.61 16.55 0.91
C ASP A 145 5.63 17.69 1.05
N LEU A 146 5.99 18.07 2.28
CA LEU A 146 7.03 19.08 2.52
C LEU A 146 8.40 18.55 2.06
N ILE A 147 8.75 17.32 2.40
CA ILE A 147 10.02 16.72 1.95
C ILE A 147 9.98 16.44 0.44
N ARG A 148 8.85 15.97 -0.08
CA ARG A 148 8.68 15.76 -1.53
C ARG A 148 8.82 17.06 -2.31
N ARG A 149 8.37 18.19 -1.77
CA ARG A 149 8.54 19.51 -2.40
C ARG A 149 10.00 19.91 -2.57
N ALA A 150 10.89 19.43 -1.70
CA ALA A 150 12.32 19.66 -1.85
C ALA A 150 12.97 18.89 -3.00
N ILE A 151 12.30 17.85 -3.51
CA ILE A 151 12.80 17.05 -4.62
C ILE A 151 12.31 17.71 -5.91
N ILE A 152 13.23 18.35 -6.62
CA ILE A 152 12.96 19.22 -7.76
C ILE A 152 13.49 18.62 -9.05
N ALA A 153 12.91 19.01 -10.17
CA ALA A 153 13.48 18.75 -11.48
C ALA A 153 14.76 19.60 -11.68
N PRO A 154 15.76 19.10 -12.41
CA PRO A 154 16.87 19.93 -12.89
C PRO A 154 16.39 21.05 -13.82
N ASP A 155 17.19 22.11 -13.96
CA ASP A 155 16.88 23.23 -14.86
C ASP A 155 16.62 22.78 -16.29
N GLY A 156 15.50 23.22 -16.86
CA GLY A 156 15.04 22.83 -18.20
C GLY A 156 14.39 21.44 -18.27
N TYR A 157 14.18 20.77 -17.13
CA TYR A 157 13.51 19.47 -17.02
C TYR A 157 12.26 19.54 -16.13
N THR A 158 11.46 18.48 -16.17
CA THR A 158 10.33 18.25 -15.27
C THR A 158 10.31 16.79 -14.80
N LEU A 159 9.63 16.53 -13.69
CA LEU A 159 9.44 15.18 -13.16
C LEU A 159 8.10 14.62 -13.67
N VAL A 160 8.10 13.32 -13.98
CA VAL A 160 6.91 12.53 -14.35
C VAL A 160 6.81 11.35 -13.40
N PHE A 161 5.68 11.23 -12.72
CA PHE A 161 5.38 10.17 -11.76
C PHE A 161 4.31 9.27 -12.34
N ALA A 162 4.53 7.96 -12.32
CA ALA A 162 3.59 6.99 -12.83
C ALA A 162 3.36 5.87 -11.83
N ASP A 163 2.10 5.67 -11.43
CA ASP A 163 1.67 4.68 -10.44
C ASP A 163 0.57 3.79 -11.02
N TYR A 164 0.49 2.53 -10.58
CA TYR A 164 -0.60 1.66 -10.99
C TYR A 164 -1.87 1.97 -10.21
N SER A 165 -2.98 2.18 -10.91
CA SER A 165 -4.25 2.41 -10.23
C SER A 165 -4.85 1.08 -9.73
N GLY A 166 -4.72 0.84 -8.42
CA GLY A 166 -5.31 -0.31 -7.74
C GLY A 166 -4.63 -1.64 -8.11
N GLN A 167 -3.30 -1.62 -8.29
CA GLN A 167 -2.52 -2.76 -8.78
C GLN A 167 -2.82 -4.06 -8.04
N GLU A 168 -2.78 -4.04 -6.71
CA GLU A 168 -2.91 -5.26 -5.92
C GLU A 168 -4.34 -5.81 -5.96
N VAL A 169 -5.35 -4.95 -6.08
CA VAL A 169 -6.75 -5.38 -6.19
C VAL A 169 -7.01 -6.02 -7.56
N ARG A 170 -6.39 -5.49 -8.63
CA ARG A 170 -6.43 -6.10 -9.96
C ARG A 170 -5.73 -7.46 -9.98
N ILE A 171 -4.56 -7.55 -9.35
CA ILE A 171 -3.83 -8.82 -9.20
C ILE A 171 -4.67 -9.82 -8.40
N LEU A 172 -5.28 -9.41 -7.28
CA LEU A 172 -6.19 -10.25 -6.50
C LEU A 172 -7.35 -10.75 -7.36
N ALA A 173 -8.03 -9.87 -8.11
CA ALA A 173 -9.13 -10.24 -8.98
C ALA A 173 -8.73 -11.26 -10.06
N SER A 174 -7.54 -11.10 -10.62
CA SER A 174 -6.96 -12.05 -11.58
C SER A 174 -6.63 -13.39 -10.93
N ALA A 175 -6.00 -13.37 -9.74
CA ALA A 175 -5.57 -14.56 -9.02
C ALA A 175 -6.75 -15.40 -8.51
N CYS A 176 -7.76 -14.77 -7.93
CA CYS A 176 -8.90 -15.47 -7.37
C CYS A 176 -9.97 -15.82 -8.41
N ARG A 177 -9.93 -15.20 -9.61
CA ARG A 177 -10.91 -15.37 -10.69
C ARG A 177 -12.36 -15.19 -10.24
N ASP A 178 -12.57 -14.33 -9.23
CA ASP A 178 -13.91 -14.05 -8.74
C ASP A 178 -14.68 -13.20 -9.75
N THR A 179 -15.83 -13.70 -10.20
CA THR A 179 -16.61 -13.04 -11.27
C THR A 179 -17.14 -11.68 -10.84
N GLY A 180 -17.55 -11.53 -9.57
CA GLY A 180 -18.04 -10.26 -9.04
C GLY A 180 -16.93 -9.23 -8.95
N LEU A 181 -15.75 -9.63 -8.46
CA LEU A 181 -14.60 -8.72 -8.38
C LEU A 181 -14.06 -8.35 -9.76
N LEU A 182 -14.08 -9.27 -10.73
CA LEU A 182 -13.72 -8.97 -12.12
C LEU A 182 -14.72 -8.02 -12.78
N GLN A 183 -16.01 -8.14 -12.46
CA GLN A 183 -17.04 -7.18 -12.87
C GLN A 183 -16.82 -5.78 -12.30
N ALA A 184 -16.16 -5.66 -11.14
CA ALA A 184 -15.76 -4.38 -10.57
C ALA A 184 -14.71 -3.64 -11.41
N PHE A 185 -14.05 -4.30 -12.37
CA PHE A 185 -13.08 -3.70 -13.30
C PHE A 185 -13.53 -3.75 -14.76
N ASN A 186 -14.34 -4.73 -15.12
CA ASN A 186 -14.98 -4.87 -16.43
C ASN A 186 -16.43 -5.33 -16.22
N PRO A 187 -17.44 -4.44 -16.21
CA PRO A 187 -18.82 -4.79 -15.89
C PRO A 187 -19.44 -5.72 -16.94
N CYS A 188 -18.83 -5.79 -18.13
CA CYS A 188 -19.20 -6.71 -19.20
C CYS A 188 -18.58 -8.10 -19.04
N TYR A 189 -17.73 -8.33 -18.04
CA TYR A 189 -17.12 -9.64 -17.78
C TYR A 189 -18.19 -10.70 -17.48
N ARG A 190 -18.26 -11.73 -18.35
CA ARG A 190 -19.30 -12.79 -18.38
C ARG A 190 -20.74 -12.25 -18.35
N CYS A 191 -20.97 -11.09 -18.96
CA CYS A 191 -22.31 -10.54 -19.09
C CYS A 191 -23.14 -11.42 -20.05
N ILE A 192 -24.34 -11.83 -19.63
CA ILE A 192 -25.28 -12.61 -20.46
C ILE A 192 -25.72 -11.88 -21.75
N TYR A 193 -25.53 -10.56 -21.80
CA TYR A 193 -25.79 -9.73 -22.98
C TYR A 193 -24.55 -9.55 -23.88
N ALA A 194 -23.36 -10.03 -23.48
CA ALA A 194 -22.12 -9.86 -24.24
C ALA A 194 -22.00 -10.82 -25.44
N ASP A 195 -22.63 -12.00 -25.39
CA ASP A 195 -22.53 -13.02 -26.46
C ASP A 195 -23.31 -12.66 -27.73
N ASN A 196 -24.27 -11.75 -27.67
CA ASN A 196 -25.11 -11.35 -28.82
C ASN A 196 -24.53 -10.15 -29.58
N LYS A 197 -23.30 -10.25 -30.08
CA LYS A 197 -22.66 -9.31 -31.05
C LYS A 197 -23.20 -7.86 -30.93
N HIS A 198 -22.87 -7.19 -29.83
CA HIS A 198 -23.13 -5.75 -29.64
C HIS A 198 -24.59 -5.27 -29.57
N LYS A 199 -25.58 -6.13 -29.27
CA LYS A 199 -26.93 -5.66 -28.91
C LYS A 199 -27.21 -5.83 -27.43
N CYS A 200 -26.44 -5.14 -26.58
CA CYS A 200 -26.93 -4.83 -25.24
C CYS A 200 -28.13 -3.89 -25.40
N PRO A 201 -29.35 -4.23 -24.95
CA PRO A 201 -30.57 -3.44 -25.18
C PRO A 201 -30.52 -2.03 -24.57
N LYS A 202 -29.44 -1.67 -23.87
CA LYS A 202 -29.19 -0.31 -23.37
C LYS A 202 -28.03 0.44 -24.06
N ILE A 203 -27.50 -0.08 -25.17
CA ILE A 203 -26.53 0.61 -26.03
C ILE A 203 -27.27 0.98 -27.33
N THR A 204 -27.97 2.11 -27.34
CA THR A 204 -28.36 2.77 -28.59
C THR A 204 -27.27 3.78 -28.97
N PRO A 205 -26.86 3.87 -30.25
CA PRO A 205 -25.80 4.78 -30.71
C PRO A 205 -26.02 6.25 -30.35
N SER A 206 -27.26 6.66 -30.10
CA SER A 206 -27.67 8.02 -29.72
C SER A 206 -27.43 8.40 -28.26
N ILE A 207 -27.12 7.45 -27.36
CA ILE A 207 -27.03 7.72 -25.90
C ILE A 207 -25.60 7.56 -25.36
N GLY A 208 -24.61 7.22 -26.21
CA GLY A 208 -23.27 6.89 -25.75
C GLY A 208 -23.25 5.61 -24.90
N ARG A 209 -22.06 5.12 -24.52
CA ARG A 209 -21.98 4.04 -23.53
C ARG A 209 -22.57 4.59 -22.23
N PRO A 210 -23.63 3.98 -21.68
CA PRO A 210 -24.17 4.47 -20.44
C PRO A 210 -23.13 4.33 -19.32
N ASP A 211 -23.10 5.28 -18.40
CA ASP A 211 -22.15 5.36 -17.29
C ASP A 211 -22.08 4.07 -16.42
N TYR A 212 -23.10 3.21 -16.47
CA TYR A 212 -23.14 1.91 -15.78
C TYR A 212 -22.34 0.78 -16.44
N CYS A 213 -21.90 0.93 -17.69
CA CYS A 213 -21.01 -0.03 -18.37
C CYS A 213 -19.52 0.27 -18.12
N GLN A 214 -19.22 1.28 -17.29
CA GLN A 214 -17.86 1.60 -16.87
C GLN A 214 -17.77 1.51 -15.35
N PRO A 215 -16.94 0.63 -14.78
CA PRO A 215 -16.66 0.71 -13.36
C PRO A 215 -15.71 1.88 -13.19
N LYS A 216 -16.25 3.03 -12.80
CA LYS A 216 -15.42 4.21 -12.55
C LYS A 216 -14.59 4.05 -11.27
N GLU A 217 -15.04 3.23 -10.32
CA GLU A 217 -14.40 3.11 -9.00
C GLU A 217 -14.69 1.76 -8.32
N VAL A 218 -13.63 0.96 -8.11
CA VAL A 218 -13.73 -0.43 -7.62
C VAL A 218 -14.34 -0.52 -6.23
N HIS A 219 -14.03 0.41 -5.32
CA HIS A 219 -14.48 0.29 -3.94
C HIS A 219 -15.98 0.56 -3.79
N SER A 220 -16.54 1.47 -4.59
CA SER A 220 -17.98 1.75 -4.63
C SER A 220 -18.76 0.57 -5.18
N PHE A 221 -18.23 -0.11 -6.20
CA PHE A 221 -18.79 -1.37 -6.68
C PHE A 221 -18.76 -2.43 -5.56
N VAL A 222 -17.62 -2.63 -4.90
CA VAL A 222 -17.48 -3.57 -3.79
C VAL A 222 -18.49 -3.25 -2.68
N THR A 223 -18.61 -1.98 -2.28
CA THR A 223 -19.60 -1.52 -1.30
C THR A 223 -21.03 -1.87 -1.71
N SER A 224 -21.39 -1.70 -2.98
CA SER A 224 -22.73 -2.03 -3.48
C SER A 224 -23.10 -3.52 -3.34
N LYS A 225 -22.09 -4.39 -3.33
CA LYS A 225 -22.25 -5.85 -3.24
C LYS A 225 -22.20 -6.33 -1.80
N VAL A 226 -21.22 -5.86 -1.02
CA VAL A 226 -21.03 -6.27 0.38
C VAL A 226 -22.15 -5.73 1.25
N PHE A 227 -22.44 -4.43 1.14
CA PHE A 227 -23.43 -3.75 1.98
C PHE A 227 -24.78 -3.60 1.27
N LYS A 228 -25.19 -4.59 0.48
CA LYS A 228 -26.39 -4.52 -0.37
C LYS A 228 -27.66 -4.17 0.43
N SER A 229 -27.79 -4.70 1.65
CA SER A 229 -28.90 -4.42 2.57
C SER A 229 -28.95 -2.97 3.04
N GLN A 230 -27.80 -2.28 3.12
CA GLN A 230 -27.69 -0.91 3.60
C GLN A 230 -27.73 0.11 2.46
N VAL A 231 -27.13 -0.22 1.30
CA VAL A 231 -27.06 0.68 0.13
C VAL A 231 -28.25 0.54 -0.81
N GLY A 232 -29.02 -0.56 -0.72
CA GLY A 232 -30.16 -0.83 -1.60
C GLY A 232 -29.78 -0.84 -3.08
N ASP A 233 -30.57 -0.17 -3.91
CA ASP A 233 -30.34 -0.03 -5.35
C ASP A 233 -29.64 1.28 -5.73
N THR A 234 -28.94 1.90 -4.77
CA THR A 234 -28.19 3.13 -5.03
C THR A 234 -27.20 2.93 -6.18
N PRO A 235 -27.20 3.82 -7.20
CA PRO A 235 -26.23 3.75 -8.28
C PRO A 235 -24.79 3.86 -7.78
N ILE A 236 -23.87 3.10 -8.39
CA ILE A 236 -22.47 2.99 -7.93
C ILE A 236 -21.78 4.37 -7.81
N TRP A 237 -22.03 5.29 -8.73
CA TRP A 237 -21.43 6.63 -8.72
C TRP A 237 -21.92 7.53 -7.57
N GLU A 238 -23.05 7.19 -6.94
CA GLU A 238 -23.56 7.93 -5.78
C GLU A 238 -23.02 7.37 -4.46
N ILE A 239 -22.56 6.12 -4.45
CA ILE A 239 -22.07 5.43 -3.24
C ILE A 239 -20.88 6.17 -2.63
N GLU A 240 -19.96 6.67 -3.45
CA GLU A 240 -18.77 7.39 -2.97
C GLU A 240 -19.13 8.57 -2.07
N LYS A 241 -20.22 9.29 -2.39
CA LYS A 241 -20.67 10.46 -1.63
C LYS A 241 -21.68 10.11 -0.53
N LYS A 242 -22.68 9.27 -0.84
CA LYS A 242 -23.78 8.96 0.09
C LYS A 242 -23.39 7.97 1.18
N PHE A 243 -22.42 7.10 0.90
CA PHE A 243 -22.03 5.99 1.78
C PHE A 243 -20.52 5.95 2.02
N GLU A 244 -19.89 7.12 2.18
CA GLU A 244 -18.44 7.27 2.35
C GLU A 244 -17.86 6.36 3.44
N LYS A 245 -18.54 6.26 4.60
CA LYS A 245 -18.11 5.39 5.70
C LYS A 245 -18.10 3.92 5.29
N LEU A 246 -19.16 3.41 4.66
CA LEU A 246 -19.24 2.02 4.19
C LEU A 246 -18.22 1.75 3.08
N ARG A 247 -17.99 2.72 2.20
CA ARG A 247 -16.93 2.66 1.19
C ARG A 247 -15.55 2.58 1.82
N GLY A 248 -15.28 3.36 2.86
CA GLY A 248 -14.05 3.30 3.64
C GLY A 248 -13.82 1.90 4.25
N ILE A 249 -14.88 1.28 4.79
CA ILE A 249 -14.83 -0.07 5.34
C ILE A 249 -14.57 -1.12 4.24
N ALA A 250 -15.34 -1.11 3.16
CA ALA A 250 -15.15 -2.02 2.03
C ALA A 250 -13.72 -1.95 1.47
N LYS A 251 -13.21 -0.72 1.30
CA LYS A 251 -11.83 -0.47 0.91
C LYS A 251 -10.84 -1.07 1.91
N ALA A 252 -11.05 -0.85 3.21
CA ALA A 252 -10.20 -1.40 4.25
C ALA A 252 -10.16 -2.95 4.21
N VAL A 253 -11.31 -3.62 4.08
CA VAL A 253 -11.41 -5.08 3.95
C VAL A 253 -10.67 -5.58 2.71
N THR A 254 -10.89 -4.95 1.56
CA THR A 254 -10.24 -5.30 0.28
C THR A 254 -8.72 -5.28 0.43
N PHE A 255 -8.18 -4.22 1.02
CA PHE A 255 -6.73 -4.12 1.27
C PHE A 255 -6.26 -5.13 2.33
N LEU A 256 -7.02 -5.36 3.40
CA LEU A 256 -6.65 -6.37 4.38
C LEU A 256 -6.52 -7.75 3.71
N LEU A 257 -7.45 -8.13 2.85
CA LEU A 257 -7.38 -9.41 2.12
C LEU A 257 -6.17 -9.52 1.19
N VAL A 258 -5.76 -8.42 0.54
CA VAL A 258 -4.50 -8.35 -0.20
C VAL A 258 -3.29 -8.60 0.70
N TYR A 259 -3.31 -8.03 1.91
CA TYR A 259 -2.17 -8.00 2.83
C TYR A 259 -2.16 -9.16 3.84
N GLY A 260 -3.14 -10.08 3.80
CA GLY A 260 -3.28 -11.15 4.79
C GLY A 260 -3.78 -10.67 6.17
N GLY A 261 -4.57 -9.60 6.21
CA GLY A 261 -5.22 -9.09 7.41
C GLY A 261 -6.39 -9.96 7.89
N SER A 262 -6.79 -9.76 9.14
CA SER A 262 -7.86 -10.54 9.82
C SER A 262 -9.01 -9.65 10.29
N GLU A 263 -10.08 -10.25 10.80
CA GLU A 263 -11.20 -9.58 11.47
C GLU A 263 -10.71 -8.69 12.60
N MET A 264 -9.74 -9.18 13.39
CA MET A 264 -9.10 -8.39 14.45
C MET A 264 -8.42 -7.14 13.90
N THR A 265 -7.75 -7.26 12.74
CA THR A 265 -7.09 -6.12 12.10
C THR A 265 -8.11 -5.11 11.57
N LEU A 266 -9.24 -5.57 11.04
CA LEU A 266 -10.34 -4.70 10.59
C LEU A 266 -10.98 -3.98 11.77
N ALA A 267 -11.35 -4.72 12.81
CA ALA A 267 -11.93 -4.20 14.05
C ALA A 267 -11.07 -3.08 14.63
N GLN A 268 -9.76 -3.32 14.74
CA GLN A 268 -8.79 -2.33 15.22
C GLN A 268 -8.67 -1.11 14.32
N ARG A 269 -8.65 -1.30 12.99
CA ARG A 269 -8.41 -0.23 12.01
C ARG A 269 -9.60 0.70 11.85
N VAL A 270 -10.82 0.15 11.89
CA VAL A 270 -12.07 0.91 11.68
C VAL A 270 -12.69 1.35 13.00
N GLY A 271 -12.35 0.71 14.12
CA GLY A 271 -12.93 1.01 15.42
C GLY A 271 -14.30 0.37 15.62
N ILE A 272 -14.42 -0.92 15.27
CA ILE A 272 -15.65 -1.73 15.45
C ILE A 272 -15.33 -2.98 16.30
N THR A 273 -16.36 -3.67 16.78
CA THR A 273 -16.20 -4.94 17.52
C THR A 273 -15.68 -6.05 16.60
N ILE A 274 -15.09 -7.10 17.20
CA ILE A 274 -14.62 -8.27 16.44
C ILE A 274 -15.81 -9.00 15.81
N GLU A 275 -16.95 -9.02 16.50
CA GLU A 275 -18.20 -9.60 16.03
C GLU A 275 -18.75 -8.88 14.80
N GLU A 276 -18.76 -7.54 14.81
CA GLU A 276 -19.11 -6.74 13.63
C GLU A 276 -18.13 -6.98 12.48
N ALA A 277 -16.82 -6.99 12.77
CA ALA A 277 -15.82 -7.28 11.76
C ALA A 277 -16.02 -8.67 11.12
N ARG A 278 -16.36 -9.69 11.92
CA ARG A 278 -16.68 -11.04 11.44
C ARG A 278 -17.86 -11.03 10.48
N LYS A 279 -18.97 -10.37 10.84
CA LYS A 279 -20.14 -10.23 9.95
C LYS A 279 -19.79 -9.58 8.62
N ILE A 280 -18.95 -8.54 8.65
CA ILE A 280 -18.49 -7.86 7.43
C ILE A 280 -17.66 -8.81 6.55
N PHE A 281 -16.76 -9.62 7.14
CA PHE A 281 -16.02 -10.63 6.39
C PHE A 281 -16.94 -11.72 5.80
N GLU A 282 -17.96 -12.14 6.54
CA GLU A 282 -18.96 -13.10 6.06
C GLU A 282 -19.72 -12.55 4.84
N GLU A 283 -20.25 -11.32 4.93
CA GLU A 283 -20.90 -10.63 3.80
C GLU A 283 -19.94 -10.44 2.62
N TYR A 284 -18.67 -10.10 2.90
CA TYR A 284 -17.66 -9.92 1.87
C TYR A 284 -17.36 -11.22 1.12
N PHE A 285 -17.17 -12.34 1.84
CA PHE A 285 -16.95 -13.64 1.21
C PHE A 285 -18.20 -14.21 0.54
N ALA A 286 -19.40 -13.84 1.00
CA ALA A 286 -20.64 -14.17 0.31
C ALA A 286 -20.75 -13.41 -1.03
N ALA A 287 -20.35 -12.13 -1.05
CA ALA A 287 -20.32 -11.32 -2.27
C ALA A 287 -19.23 -11.75 -3.26
N PHE A 288 -18.07 -12.20 -2.75
CA PHE A 288 -16.89 -12.56 -3.53
C PHE A 288 -16.31 -13.93 -3.13
N PRO A 289 -17.04 -15.04 -3.37
CA PRO A 289 -16.67 -16.38 -2.90
C PRO A 289 -15.36 -16.90 -3.49
N GLY A 290 -14.96 -16.40 -4.68
CA GLY A 290 -13.69 -16.77 -5.31
C GLY A 290 -12.48 -16.36 -4.48
N ILE A 291 -12.58 -15.28 -3.69
CA ILE A 291 -11.48 -14.86 -2.79
C ILE A 291 -11.31 -15.87 -1.66
N LYS A 292 -12.40 -16.32 -1.03
CA LYS A 292 -12.33 -17.30 0.06
C LYS A 292 -11.73 -18.62 -0.41
N ARG A 293 -12.16 -19.10 -1.59
CA ARG A 293 -11.60 -20.28 -2.25
C ARG A 293 -10.09 -20.11 -2.50
N TRP A 294 -9.71 -18.99 -3.11
CA TRP A 294 -8.30 -18.72 -3.44
C TRP A 294 -7.40 -18.64 -2.19
N ILE A 295 -7.85 -18.00 -1.10
CA ILE A 295 -7.09 -17.97 0.16
C ILE A 295 -6.84 -19.40 0.68
N LYS A 296 -7.88 -20.24 0.65
CA LYS A 296 -7.77 -21.64 1.05
C LYS A 296 -6.74 -22.40 0.20
N GLU A 297 -6.81 -22.25 -1.11
CA GLU A 297 -5.85 -22.86 -2.06
C GLU A 297 -4.41 -22.40 -1.78
N MET A 298 -4.19 -21.10 -1.46
CA MET A 298 -2.86 -20.60 -1.12
C MET A 298 -2.33 -21.17 0.18
N TYR A 299 -3.19 -21.39 1.17
CA TYR A 299 -2.81 -22.01 2.44
C TYR A 299 -2.47 -23.49 2.25
N GLU A 300 -3.31 -24.24 1.55
CA GLU A 300 -3.08 -25.65 1.22
C GLU A 300 -1.76 -25.83 0.46
N PHE A 301 -1.55 -25.04 -0.60
CA PHE A 301 -0.30 -25.06 -1.35
C PHE A 301 0.92 -24.81 -0.45
N ALA A 302 0.86 -23.82 0.44
CA ALA A 302 1.97 -23.48 1.32
C ALA A 302 2.25 -24.56 2.38
N LEU A 303 1.21 -25.23 2.89
CA LEU A 303 1.35 -26.36 3.82
C LEU A 303 1.94 -27.59 3.14
N GLU A 304 1.55 -27.85 1.89
CA GLU A 304 2.04 -29.00 1.12
C GLU A 304 3.49 -28.82 0.66
N ASN A 305 3.89 -27.58 0.33
CA ASN A 305 5.16 -27.31 -0.34
C ASN A 305 6.19 -26.59 0.52
N GLY A 306 5.80 -25.99 1.65
CA GLY A 306 6.69 -25.17 2.48
C GLY A 306 7.05 -23.80 1.90
N TYR A 307 6.46 -23.41 0.77
CA TYR A 307 6.70 -22.11 0.13
C TYR A 307 5.47 -21.59 -0.62
N SER A 308 5.48 -20.30 -0.95
CA SER A 308 4.56 -19.67 -1.90
C SER A 308 5.33 -19.11 -3.09
N LYS A 309 4.63 -18.79 -4.19
CA LYS A 309 5.26 -18.24 -5.40
C LYS A 309 4.48 -17.05 -5.95
N ASP A 310 5.18 -16.10 -6.56
CA ASP A 310 4.54 -15.15 -7.47
C ASP A 310 4.27 -15.77 -8.84
N VAL A 311 3.66 -15.00 -9.74
CA VAL A 311 3.33 -15.46 -11.10
C VAL A 311 4.55 -15.74 -11.98
N LEU A 312 5.69 -15.08 -11.75
CA LEU A 312 6.90 -15.39 -12.50
C LEU A 312 7.57 -16.65 -11.96
N GLY A 313 7.21 -17.08 -10.76
CA GLY A 313 7.70 -18.28 -10.10
C GLY A 313 8.72 -17.98 -9.00
N ARG A 314 8.90 -16.72 -8.59
CA ARG A 314 9.75 -16.36 -7.45
C ARG A 314 9.17 -17.00 -6.19
N ARG A 315 9.95 -17.84 -5.53
CA ARG A 315 9.53 -18.55 -4.32
C ARG A 315 9.87 -17.77 -3.06
N ARG A 316 9.00 -17.89 -2.06
CA ARG A 316 9.24 -17.48 -0.68
C ARG A 316 9.00 -18.67 0.23
N TYR A 317 10.06 -19.15 0.86
CA TYR A 317 10.05 -20.32 1.74
C TYR A 317 9.63 -19.92 3.17
N TYR A 318 9.02 -20.86 3.88
CA TYR A 318 8.58 -20.69 5.26
C TYR A 318 9.04 -21.87 6.09
N ASP A 319 10.06 -21.67 6.91
CA ASP A 319 10.67 -22.75 7.70
C ASP A 319 9.62 -23.50 8.52
N ILE A 320 8.63 -22.82 9.11
CA ILE A 320 7.55 -23.43 9.92
C ILE A 320 6.50 -24.23 9.11
N LEU A 321 6.50 -24.08 7.78
CA LEU A 321 5.61 -24.82 6.89
C LEU A 321 6.35 -25.89 6.09
N ASP A 322 7.67 -26.04 6.27
CA ASP A 322 8.44 -27.04 5.55
C ASP A 322 7.98 -28.45 5.96
N PRO A 323 7.43 -29.27 5.04
CA PRO A 323 6.93 -30.60 5.35
C PRO A 323 8.04 -31.59 5.75
N ASN A 324 9.31 -31.25 5.47
CA ASN A 324 10.48 -32.09 5.77
C ASN A 324 11.23 -31.63 7.04
N HIS A 325 10.83 -30.52 7.66
CA HIS A 325 11.50 -29.99 8.83
C HIS A 325 10.88 -30.56 10.12
N THR A 326 11.70 -31.18 10.97
CA THR A 326 11.31 -31.64 12.31
C THR A 326 11.66 -30.56 13.34
N TYR A 327 10.66 -29.96 13.97
CA TYR A 327 10.89 -28.95 15.02
C TYR A 327 11.19 -29.61 16.37
N GLU A 328 12.40 -30.14 16.51
CA GLU A 328 12.89 -30.69 17.79
C GLU A 328 13.00 -29.61 18.88
N SER A 329 13.18 -28.34 18.48
CA SER A 329 13.40 -27.20 19.39
C SER A 329 12.13 -26.53 19.94
N LEU A 330 10.94 -26.92 19.47
CA LEU A 330 9.69 -26.27 19.90
C LEU A 330 9.06 -26.88 21.16
N ASP A 331 9.65 -27.94 21.73
CA ASP A 331 9.16 -28.66 22.92
C ASP A 331 7.62 -28.81 22.94
N CYS A 332 7.09 -29.08 21.74
CA CYS A 332 5.67 -29.12 21.45
C CYS A 332 5.38 -30.55 20.95
N PRO A 333 4.78 -31.43 21.78
CA PRO A 333 4.62 -32.85 21.47
C PRO A 333 3.65 -33.13 20.31
N PHE A 334 3.12 -32.10 19.65
CA PHE A 334 2.00 -32.22 18.74
C PHE A 334 2.36 -32.44 17.26
N TYR A 335 3.59 -32.20 16.77
CA TYR A 335 3.79 -32.17 15.31
C TYR A 335 5.06 -32.80 14.74
N LYS A 336 4.82 -33.74 13.80
CA LYS A 336 5.75 -34.19 12.74
C LYS A 336 5.47 -33.54 11.37
N LYS A 337 4.35 -32.79 11.21
CA LYS A 337 3.94 -32.08 9.97
C LYS A 337 3.15 -30.80 10.28
N PRO A 338 3.20 -29.75 9.44
CA PRO A 338 2.44 -28.52 9.62
C PRO A 338 0.93 -28.76 9.47
N THR A 339 0.12 -28.40 10.49
CA THR A 339 -1.35 -28.44 10.39
C THR A 339 -1.98 -27.21 11.06
N VAL A 340 -3.16 -26.83 10.60
CA VAL A 340 -4.00 -25.80 11.23
C VAL A 340 -5.32 -26.44 11.59
N THR A 341 -5.44 -26.94 12.81
CA THR A 341 -6.74 -27.28 13.39
C THR A 341 -7.12 -26.24 14.44
N ASP A 342 -8.39 -25.83 14.47
CA ASP A 342 -8.88 -24.93 15.50
C ASP A 342 -8.78 -25.54 16.91
N GLU A 343 -8.63 -26.86 17.01
CA GLU A 343 -8.35 -27.59 18.24
C GLU A 343 -7.10 -27.06 18.94
N LEU A 344 -6.06 -26.66 18.20
CA LEU A 344 -4.84 -26.05 18.76
C LEU A 344 -5.07 -24.73 19.49
N ARG A 345 -6.12 -23.99 19.11
CA ARG A 345 -6.52 -22.76 19.79
C ARG A 345 -7.14 -23.06 21.16
N VAL A 346 -7.76 -24.23 21.31
CA VAL A 346 -8.61 -24.63 22.43
C VAL A 346 -7.88 -25.47 23.48
N MET A 347 -6.80 -26.18 23.11
CA MET A 347 -6.09 -27.10 24.02
C MET A 347 -5.41 -26.48 25.27
N GLY A 348 -5.57 -25.18 25.53
CA GLY A 348 -5.11 -24.55 26.77
C GLY A 348 -3.58 -24.43 26.94
N LEU A 349 -2.79 -25.16 26.15
CA LEU A 349 -1.34 -25.16 26.20
C LEU A 349 -0.77 -23.90 25.52
N LYS A 350 0.08 -23.17 26.26
CA LYS A 350 0.74 -21.94 25.77
C LYS A 350 1.51 -22.20 24.47
N GLN A 351 2.24 -23.32 24.41
CA GLN A 351 3.03 -23.75 23.26
C GLN A 351 2.15 -23.95 22.01
N GLY A 352 0.96 -24.56 22.15
CA GLY A 352 0.03 -24.76 21.04
C GLY A 352 -0.48 -23.45 20.44
N LYS A 353 -0.78 -22.45 21.29
CA LYS A 353 -1.19 -21.10 20.84
C LYS A 353 -0.07 -20.36 20.12
N GLU A 354 1.16 -20.46 20.61
CA GLU A 354 2.34 -19.85 19.98
C GLU A 354 2.63 -20.48 18.61
N TYR A 355 2.56 -21.81 18.53
CA TYR A 355 2.68 -22.55 17.27
C TYR A 355 1.61 -22.14 16.26
N TYR A 356 0.33 -22.17 16.64
CA TYR A 356 -0.78 -21.73 15.79
C TYR A 356 -0.55 -20.30 15.26
N LYS A 357 -0.14 -19.37 16.13
CA LYS A 357 0.14 -17.99 15.74
C LYS A 357 1.28 -17.90 14.73
N ALA A 358 2.33 -18.70 14.88
CA ALA A 358 3.46 -18.73 13.98
C ALA A 358 3.10 -19.32 12.61
N VAL A 359 2.39 -20.47 12.58
CA VAL A 359 1.87 -21.09 11.35
C VAL A 359 0.95 -20.13 10.60
N MET A 360 -0.06 -19.57 11.28
CA MET A 360 -0.95 -18.56 10.68
C MET A 360 -0.23 -17.29 10.25
N GLY A 361 0.88 -16.94 10.91
CA GLY A 361 1.76 -15.86 10.47
C GLY A 361 2.38 -16.16 9.10
N SER A 362 2.88 -17.38 8.90
CA SER A 362 3.46 -17.83 7.63
C SER A 362 2.41 -18.04 6.54
N LEU A 363 1.24 -18.59 6.85
CA LEU A 363 0.14 -18.72 5.88
C LEU A 363 -0.35 -17.36 5.37
N ARG A 364 -0.47 -16.36 6.25
CA ARG A 364 -0.79 -14.99 5.82
C ARG A 364 0.30 -14.39 4.92
N LYS A 365 1.57 -14.67 5.19
CA LYS A 365 2.68 -14.30 4.29
C LYS A 365 2.59 -15.04 2.95
N ALA A 366 2.14 -16.29 2.95
CA ALA A 366 1.95 -17.11 1.75
C ALA A 366 0.80 -16.60 0.88
N GLN A 367 -0.32 -16.21 1.46
CA GLN A 367 -1.41 -15.53 0.75
C GLN A 367 -0.96 -14.20 0.14
N ASN A 368 -0.13 -13.45 0.86
CA ASN A 368 0.32 -12.12 0.43
C ASN A 368 1.32 -12.17 -0.75
N GLN A 369 2.20 -13.16 -0.78
CA GLN A 369 3.31 -13.24 -1.74
C GLN A 369 2.87 -13.27 -3.22
N PRO A 370 1.86 -14.05 -3.64
CA PRO A 370 1.36 -14.01 -5.02
C PRO A 370 0.90 -12.63 -5.48
N ILE A 371 0.44 -11.77 -4.56
CA ILE A 371 -0.03 -10.43 -4.87
C ILE A 371 1.13 -9.44 -4.86
N GLN A 372 1.84 -9.32 -3.73
CA GLN A 372 2.92 -8.33 -3.59
C GLN A 372 4.13 -8.64 -4.46
N GLY A 373 4.50 -9.92 -4.60
CA GLY A 373 5.59 -10.34 -5.46
C GLY A 373 5.29 -10.00 -6.91
N THR A 374 4.09 -10.35 -7.38
CA THR A 374 3.62 -9.96 -8.72
C THR A 374 3.65 -8.44 -8.91
N ALA A 375 3.13 -7.67 -7.95
CA ALA A 375 3.15 -6.21 -8.03
C ALA A 375 4.58 -5.66 -8.18
N ALA A 376 5.53 -6.20 -7.41
CA ALA A 376 6.94 -5.84 -7.50
C ALA A 376 7.55 -6.19 -8.88
N GLU A 377 7.25 -7.37 -9.42
CA GLU A 377 7.71 -7.78 -10.75
C GLU A 377 7.12 -6.89 -11.85
N MET A 378 5.85 -6.51 -11.75
CA MET A 378 5.19 -5.61 -12.70
C MET A 378 5.81 -4.22 -12.70
N THR A 379 6.13 -3.64 -11.54
CA THR A 379 6.81 -2.33 -11.46
C THR A 379 8.21 -2.40 -12.05
N LYS A 380 8.97 -3.46 -11.76
CA LYS A 380 10.30 -3.67 -12.36
C LYS A 380 10.23 -3.79 -13.88
N GLN A 381 9.34 -4.64 -14.39
CA GLN A 381 9.17 -4.82 -15.84
C GLN A 381 8.72 -3.53 -16.51
N GLY A 382 7.70 -2.85 -15.97
CA GLY A 382 7.24 -1.56 -16.47
C GLY A 382 8.38 -0.54 -16.56
N SER A 383 9.27 -0.49 -15.56
CA SER A 383 10.45 0.37 -15.60
C SER A 383 11.47 -0.01 -16.68
N LEU A 384 11.71 -1.31 -16.88
CA LEU A 384 12.63 -1.81 -17.89
C LEU A 384 12.13 -1.47 -19.29
N PHE A 385 10.83 -1.69 -19.54
CA PHE A 385 10.20 -1.39 -20.83
C PHE A 385 10.11 0.12 -21.09
N ALA A 386 9.79 0.94 -20.08
CA ALA A 386 9.79 2.39 -20.21
C ALA A 386 11.20 2.89 -20.56
N ARG A 387 12.24 2.39 -19.86
CA ARG A 387 13.63 2.76 -20.15
C ARG A 387 14.08 2.33 -21.56
N LYS A 388 13.65 1.15 -22.00
CA LYS A 388 13.88 0.65 -23.37
C LYS A 388 13.22 1.58 -24.39
N ARG A 389 11.94 1.91 -24.22
CA ARG A 389 11.21 2.85 -25.09
C ARG A 389 11.88 4.22 -25.20
N PHE A 390 12.33 4.78 -24.08
CA PHE A 390 13.05 6.05 -24.11
C PHE A 390 14.32 5.97 -24.97
N ARG A 391 15.06 4.86 -24.90
CA ARG A 391 16.27 4.67 -25.70
C ARG A 391 15.94 4.47 -27.18
N ASP A 392 14.98 3.60 -27.49
CA ASP A 392 14.69 3.17 -28.85
C ASP A 392 14.15 4.34 -29.71
N ILE A 393 13.48 5.31 -29.09
CA ILE A 393 12.97 6.52 -29.76
C ILE A 393 13.95 7.72 -29.61
N GLY A 394 15.09 7.55 -28.93
CA GLY A 394 16.08 8.61 -28.75
C GLY A 394 15.65 9.77 -27.84
N PHE A 395 14.75 9.51 -26.88
CA PHE A 395 14.27 10.52 -25.94
C PHE A 395 15.29 10.90 -24.88
N ARG A 396 15.31 12.19 -24.50
CA ARG A 396 16.07 12.69 -23.34
C ARG A 396 15.35 12.44 -22.01
N ALA A 397 14.51 11.42 -21.93
CA ALA A 397 13.83 10.99 -20.71
C ALA A 397 14.61 9.86 -20.02
N ASN A 398 14.61 9.85 -18.69
CA ASN A 398 15.23 8.76 -17.93
C ASN A 398 14.49 8.48 -16.62
N ILE A 399 14.59 7.25 -16.14
CA ILE A 399 14.07 6.85 -14.84
C ILE A 399 15.11 7.20 -13.78
N ILE A 400 14.67 7.90 -12.73
CA ILE A 400 15.54 8.40 -11.65
C ILE A 400 15.29 7.70 -10.31
N GLY A 401 14.14 7.05 -10.13
CA GLY A 401 13.95 6.12 -9.01
C GLY A 401 12.53 5.61 -8.84
N PHE A 402 12.29 4.98 -7.67
CA PHE A 402 11.12 4.16 -7.40
C PHE A 402 10.58 4.37 -5.99
N VAL A 403 9.26 4.50 -5.86
CA VAL A 403 8.56 4.63 -4.58
C VAL A 403 7.45 3.59 -4.53
N HIS A 404 7.74 2.46 -3.89
CA HIS A 404 6.86 1.29 -3.93
C HIS A 404 6.58 0.84 -5.38
N ASP A 405 5.38 1.11 -5.89
CA ASP A 405 4.90 0.82 -7.24
C ASP A 405 4.98 2.01 -8.20
N GLU A 406 5.33 3.20 -7.71
CA GLU A 406 5.50 4.44 -8.49
C GLU A 406 6.90 4.51 -9.14
N ILE A 407 6.92 4.82 -10.43
CA ILE A 407 8.13 5.11 -11.22
C ILE A 407 8.28 6.63 -11.32
N ILE A 408 9.47 7.12 -10.99
CA ILE A 408 9.84 8.54 -11.15
C ILE A 408 10.77 8.67 -12.35
N SER A 409 10.35 9.48 -13.32
CA SER A 409 11.12 9.83 -14.50
C SER A 409 11.40 11.33 -14.56
N VAL A 410 12.46 11.70 -15.27
CA VAL A 410 12.80 13.08 -15.62
C VAL A 410 12.80 13.22 -17.13
N CYS A 411 12.27 14.32 -17.66
CA CYS A 411 12.28 14.62 -19.10
C CYS A 411 12.39 16.13 -19.34
N PRO A 412 12.80 16.61 -20.54
CA PRO A 412 12.87 18.02 -20.83
C PRO A 412 11.51 18.71 -20.62
N LYS A 413 11.53 19.92 -20.05
CA LYS A 413 10.33 20.71 -19.74
C LYS A 413 9.76 21.33 -21.01
N ASN A 414 9.11 20.50 -21.82
CA ASN A 414 8.50 20.86 -23.08
C ASN A 414 7.23 20.01 -23.28
N LYS A 415 6.11 20.61 -23.73
CA LYS A 415 4.80 19.92 -23.86
C LYS A 415 4.91 18.61 -24.65
N ASP A 416 5.59 18.62 -25.79
CA ASP A 416 5.77 17.44 -26.65
C ASP A 416 6.58 16.34 -25.94
N GLN A 417 7.68 16.70 -25.30
CA GLN A 417 8.52 15.74 -24.57
C GLN A 417 7.80 15.12 -23.37
N ILE A 418 6.98 15.92 -22.67
CA ILE A 418 6.18 15.45 -21.54
C ILE A 418 5.13 14.47 -22.03
N LEU A 419 4.33 14.84 -23.03
CA LEU A 419 3.28 13.98 -23.58
C LEU A 419 3.84 12.65 -24.09
N LYS A 420 4.96 12.68 -24.81
CA LYS A 420 5.66 11.48 -25.28
C LYS A 420 6.19 10.64 -24.12
N THR A 421 6.80 11.26 -23.11
CA THR A 421 7.27 10.52 -21.91
C THR A 421 6.10 9.84 -21.20
N VAL A 422 5.00 10.56 -21.00
CA VAL A 422 3.76 10.07 -20.38
C VAL A 422 3.19 8.89 -21.16
N GLU A 423 3.10 9.00 -22.48
CA GLU A 423 2.63 7.93 -23.36
C GLU A 423 3.51 6.69 -23.27
N GLN A 424 4.84 6.85 -23.39
CA GLN A 424 5.77 5.71 -23.38
C GLN A 424 5.79 5.00 -22.02
N VAL A 425 5.70 5.74 -20.91
CA VAL A 425 5.58 5.15 -19.57
C VAL A 425 4.24 4.43 -19.41
N ARG A 426 3.15 5.03 -19.89
CA ARG A 426 1.82 4.41 -19.86
C ARG A 426 1.83 3.08 -20.59
N LEU A 427 2.25 3.07 -21.86
CA LEU A 427 2.32 1.85 -22.68
C LEU A 427 3.18 0.77 -22.01
N ALA A 428 4.37 1.15 -21.54
CA ALA A 428 5.28 0.23 -20.86
C ALA A 428 4.68 -0.42 -19.61
N MET A 429 3.84 0.32 -18.87
CA MET A 429 3.21 -0.15 -17.66
C MET A 429 1.86 -0.84 -17.91
N SER A 430 1.11 -0.51 -18.97
CA SER A 430 -0.24 -1.05 -19.20
C SER A 430 -0.35 -2.12 -20.28
N GLU A 431 0.57 -2.13 -21.25
CA GLU A 431 0.45 -2.97 -22.46
C GLU A 431 1.63 -3.92 -22.64
N ASP A 432 2.85 -3.45 -22.42
CA ASP A 432 4.06 -4.23 -22.79
C ASP A 432 4.49 -5.28 -21.77
N ILE A 433 3.79 -5.38 -20.64
CA ILE A 433 4.22 -6.25 -19.56
C ILE A 433 3.87 -7.69 -19.91
N PRO A 434 4.85 -8.58 -20.19
CA PRO A 434 4.58 -9.97 -20.57
C PRO A 434 3.87 -10.77 -19.48
N LEU A 435 3.91 -10.27 -18.24
CA LEU A 435 3.08 -10.75 -17.14
C LEU A 435 1.59 -10.77 -17.48
N ILE A 436 1.10 -9.84 -18.31
CA ILE A 436 -0.30 -9.79 -18.73
C ILE A 436 -0.68 -11.09 -19.45
N GLU A 437 0.23 -11.61 -20.28
CA GLU A 437 0.06 -12.88 -21.00
C GLU A 437 0.22 -14.09 -20.07
N LYS A 438 1.25 -14.10 -19.21
CA LYS A 438 1.52 -15.25 -18.30
C LYS A 438 0.48 -15.41 -17.19
N TYR A 439 -0.06 -14.32 -16.65
CA TYR A 439 -1.17 -14.39 -15.69
C TYR A 439 -2.48 -14.81 -16.36
N ASN A 440 -2.55 -14.80 -17.70
CA ASN A 440 -3.79 -14.93 -18.47
C ASN A 440 -4.86 -13.99 -17.90
N PHE A 441 -4.54 -12.70 -17.71
CA PHE A 441 -5.50 -11.77 -17.10
C PHE A 441 -6.84 -11.91 -17.84
N PRO A 442 -7.95 -12.15 -17.13
CA PRO A 442 -9.24 -12.39 -17.78
C PRO A 442 -9.57 -11.26 -18.75
N GLU A 443 -10.19 -11.60 -19.87
CA GLU A 443 -10.49 -10.63 -20.94
C GLU A 443 -11.17 -9.36 -20.38
N GLY A 444 -10.53 -8.22 -20.65
CA GLY A 444 -10.99 -6.91 -20.21
C GLY A 444 -10.51 -6.44 -18.83
N LEU A 445 -9.76 -7.25 -18.06
CA LEU A 445 -9.04 -6.74 -16.88
C LEU A 445 -7.76 -6.02 -17.32
N LYS A 446 -7.89 -4.72 -17.64
CA LYS A 446 -6.76 -3.87 -18.05
C LYS A 446 -6.03 -3.28 -16.85
N MET A 447 -4.70 -3.18 -16.93
CA MET A 447 -3.93 -2.37 -16.01
C MET A 447 -4.07 -0.90 -16.38
N THR A 448 -4.27 -0.04 -15.40
CA THR A 448 -4.36 1.41 -15.59
C THR A 448 -3.26 2.10 -14.81
N VAL A 449 -2.78 3.22 -15.35
CA VAL A 449 -1.63 3.96 -14.81
C VAL A 449 -2.07 5.39 -14.56
N GLY A 450 -2.01 5.81 -13.31
CA GLY A 450 -2.10 7.22 -12.92
C GLY A 450 -0.79 7.89 -13.30
N ILE A 451 -0.85 9.07 -13.93
CA ILE A 451 0.35 9.83 -14.28
C ILE A 451 0.17 11.28 -13.86
N SER A 452 1.19 11.80 -13.19
CA SER A 452 1.30 13.20 -12.80
C SER A 452 2.66 13.76 -13.21
N ALA A 453 2.73 15.09 -13.33
CA ALA A 453 3.96 15.79 -13.67
C ALA A 453 4.10 17.08 -12.85
N GLY A 454 5.33 17.55 -12.67
CA GLY A 454 5.59 18.73 -11.87
C GLY A 454 7.08 19.12 -11.81
N ASP A 455 7.31 20.39 -11.50
CA ASP A 455 8.65 20.94 -11.27
C ASP A 455 9.27 20.42 -9.96
N ASN A 456 8.43 19.95 -9.04
CA ASN A 456 8.85 19.25 -7.84
C ASN A 456 7.82 18.16 -7.49
N TRP A 457 8.25 17.17 -6.73
CA TRP A 457 7.40 16.03 -6.41
C TRP A 457 6.22 16.39 -5.51
N GLY A 458 6.40 17.27 -4.53
CA GLY A 458 5.35 17.63 -3.57
C GLY A 458 4.17 18.41 -4.16
N SER A 459 4.31 18.97 -5.36
CA SER A 459 3.26 19.74 -6.05
C SER A 459 2.91 19.21 -7.43
N ALA A 460 3.32 17.97 -7.74
CA ALA A 460 2.96 17.31 -8.98
C ALA A 460 1.44 17.23 -9.14
N LYS A 461 0.96 17.48 -10.36
CA LYS A 461 -0.47 17.48 -10.71
C LYS A 461 -0.72 16.48 -11.81
N LYS A 462 -1.98 16.11 -12.02
CA LYS A 462 -2.38 15.35 -13.22
C LYS A 462 -1.80 16.04 -14.46
N VAL A 463 -1.31 15.24 -15.41
CA VAL A 463 -0.56 15.72 -16.58
C VAL A 463 -1.28 16.87 -17.29
N ASP A 464 -2.58 16.73 -17.56
CA ASP A 464 -3.36 17.76 -18.25
C ASP A 464 -3.31 19.11 -17.50
N ALA A 465 -3.55 19.10 -16.19
CA ALA A 465 -3.49 20.30 -15.35
C ALA A 465 -2.07 20.89 -15.19
N TYR A 466 -1.02 20.10 -15.42
CA TYR A 466 0.35 20.61 -15.46
C TYR A 466 0.70 21.19 -16.84
N LEU A 467 0.19 20.60 -17.93
CA LEU A 467 0.36 21.15 -19.27
C LEU A 467 -0.34 22.49 -19.47
N ASP A 468 -1.41 22.76 -18.72
CA ASP A 468 -2.10 24.06 -18.67
C ASP A 468 -1.25 25.20 -18.10
N THR A 469 -0.12 24.90 -17.42
CA THR A 469 0.76 25.94 -16.85
C THR A 469 1.80 26.48 -17.81
N PHE A 470 1.82 26.01 -19.06
CA PHE A 470 2.82 26.33 -20.08
C PHE A 470 2.30 27.27 -21.16
#